data_AF-A0A2K5HKA1-F1
#
_entry.id   AF-A0A2K5HKA1-F1
#
_cell.length_a   1.000
_cell.length_b   1.000
_cell.length_c   1.000
_cell.angle_alpha   90.00
_cell.angle_beta   90.00
_cell.angle_gamma   90.00
#
_symmetry.space_group_name_H-M   'P 1'
#
loop_
_entity.id
_entity.type
_entity.pdbx_description
1 polymer ?
#
loop_
_entity_poly.entity_id
_entity_poly.type
_entity_poly.pdbx_seq_one_letter_code
_entity_poly.pdbx_strand_id
1 'polypeptide(L)'
;TWTSSSNRSREDSWLKSLFVRKVDPRKDAHSNLLAKKETSNLYKLQFKRCCQRFTKINTTLVLWWGLGTRGMASRTKLEFLEFRKARSDMLLSRKNQLLLEFSFWNEPVPRSGPNIYELRSYQLRPGTMIEWGNYWARAIRFRQDGNEAVGGFFSQIGQLYMVHHLWAYRDLQTREDIRNAAWHKHGWEELVYYTVPLIQEMESRIMIPLKTSPLQ
;
A
#
# COMPACT_ATOMS: atom_id res chain seq x y z
N THR A 1 4.98 75.46 21.11
CA THR A 1 5.69 75.00 19.90
C THR A 1 5.57 73.50 19.81
N TRP A 2 4.93 73.04 18.74
CA TRP A 2 4.59 71.65 18.47
C TRP A 2 5.83 70.82 18.13
N THR A 3 5.95 69.62 18.69
CA THR A 3 6.80 68.56 18.13
C THR A 3 6.03 67.24 18.06
N SER A 4 6.33 66.52 16.98
CA SER A 4 5.49 65.60 16.24
C SER A 4 5.11 64.30 16.93
N SER A 5 3.89 63.86 16.63
CA SER A 5 3.46 62.48 16.62
C SER A 5 4.39 61.57 15.80
N SER A 6 4.78 60.42 16.35
CA SER A 6 5.05 59.23 15.52
C SER A 6 4.66 57.96 16.27
N ASN A 7 3.58 57.38 15.74
CA ASN A 7 3.09 56.01 15.84
C ASN A 7 4.09 54.99 16.43
N ARG A 8 3.82 54.47 17.63
CA ARG A 8 4.48 53.24 18.11
C ARG A 8 3.93 52.07 17.29
N SER A 9 4.74 51.59 16.34
CA SER A 9 4.48 50.36 15.57
C SER A 9 4.26 49.19 16.51
N ARG A 10 3.04 48.65 16.49
CA ARG A 10 2.63 47.45 17.22
C ARG A 10 2.83 46.21 16.33
N GLU A 11 4.01 46.10 15.71
CA GLU A 11 4.34 45.05 14.75
C GLU A 11 5.68 44.38 15.09
N ASP A 12 5.78 43.72 16.24
CA ASP A 12 6.99 42.94 16.57
C ASP A 12 6.70 41.64 17.36
N SER A 13 5.49 41.08 17.21
CA SER A 13 5.12 39.80 17.87
C SER A 13 4.72 38.65 16.94
N TRP A 14 4.70 38.84 15.61
CA TRP A 14 4.26 37.78 14.69
C TRP A 14 5.39 37.04 13.96
N LEU A 15 6.61 37.58 13.88
CA LEU A 15 7.71 36.97 13.11
C LEU A 15 8.68 36.07 13.91
N LYS A 16 8.51 35.93 15.23
CA LYS A 16 9.36 35.03 16.04
C LYS A 16 8.93 33.56 16.01
N SER A 17 7.82 33.23 15.34
CA SER A 17 7.34 31.84 15.15
C SER A 17 7.87 31.18 13.87
N LEU A 18 8.96 31.66 13.28
CA LEU A 18 9.59 31.05 12.09
C LEU A 18 10.82 30.18 12.40
N PHE A 19 11.19 30.03 13.67
CA PHE A 19 12.21 29.06 14.06
C PHE A 19 11.56 27.72 14.42
N VAL A 20 10.92 27.11 13.41
CA VAL A 20 10.84 25.65 13.32
C VAL A 20 12.29 25.17 13.44
N ARG A 21 12.60 24.32 14.44
CA ARG A 21 13.90 23.66 14.53
C ARG A 21 14.25 23.15 13.13
N LYS A 22 15.26 23.73 12.49
CA LYS A 22 15.78 23.25 11.22
C LYS A 22 16.27 21.83 11.46
N VAL A 23 15.42 20.85 11.17
CA VAL A 23 15.86 19.49 10.91
C VAL A 23 16.62 19.61 9.60
N ASP A 24 17.91 19.31 9.63
CA ASP A 24 18.70 19.29 8.40
C ASP A 24 17.96 18.43 7.35
N PRO A 25 17.78 18.92 6.12
CA PRO A 25 17.19 18.13 5.06
C PRO A 25 18.07 16.88 4.88
N ARG A 26 17.58 15.73 5.35
CA ARG A 26 18.29 14.46 5.17
C ARG A 26 18.36 14.20 3.68
N LYS A 27 19.57 13.93 3.17
CA LYS A 27 19.85 13.80 1.73
C LYS A 27 19.45 12.44 1.15
N ASP A 28 18.96 11.52 1.97
CA ASP A 28 18.61 10.17 1.53
C ASP A 28 17.17 10.10 0.98
N ALA A 29 17.00 9.38 -0.12
CA ALA A 29 15.67 9.13 -0.67
C ALA A 29 14.79 8.39 0.36
N HIS A 30 13.52 8.81 0.49
CA HIS A 30 12.56 8.19 1.42
C HIS A 30 12.43 6.67 1.23
N SER A 31 12.60 6.19 -0.01
CA SER A 31 12.62 4.77 -0.35
C SER A 31 13.70 3.99 0.40
N ASN A 32 14.88 4.58 0.60
CA ASN A 32 16.04 3.90 1.20
C ASN A 32 15.91 3.72 2.72
N LEU A 33 15.00 4.47 3.36
CA LEU A 33 14.73 4.40 4.80
C LEU A 33 13.67 3.36 5.14
N LEU A 34 12.70 3.17 4.24
CA LEU A 34 11.53 2.31 4.46
C LEU A 34 11.67 0.94 3.80
N ALA A 35 12.44 0.83 2.70
CA ALA A 35 12.64 -0.43 2.00
C ALA A 35 13.73 -1.30 2.65
N LYS A 36 13.61 -2.62 2.50
CA LYS A 36 14.70 -3.56 2.77
C LYS A 36 15.89 -3.21 1.88
N LYS A 37 17.05 -2.84 2.44
CA LYS A 37 18.27 -2.52 1.66
C LYS A 37 18.91 -3.79 1.09
N GLU A 38 19.58 -3.62 -0.06
CA GLU A 38 20.43 -4.58 -0.81
C GLU A 38 19.73 -5.62 -1.71
N THR A 39 18.43 -5.89 -1.54
CA THR A 39 17.68 -6.84 -2.40
C THR A 39 16.25 -6.39 -2.71
N SER A 40 15.94 -5.09 -2.68
CA SER A 40 14.55 -4.60 -2.76
C SER A 40 13.85 -5.10 -4.02
N ASN A 41 13.08 -6.17 -3.87
CA ASN A 41 12.30 -6.75 -4.95
C ASN A 41 11.32 -5.67 -5.42
N LEU A 42 11.41 -5.32 -6.71
CA LEU A 42 10.49 -4.37 -7.30
C LEU A 42 9.20 -5.10 -7.63
N TYR A 43 8.13 -4.78 -6.90
CA TYR A 43 6.84 -5.42 -7.10
C TYR A 43 5.99 -4.62 -8.06
N LYS A 44 5.25 -5.31 -8.93
CA LYS A 44 4.30 -4.68 -9.85
C LYS A 44 2.88 -5.00 -9.43
N LEU A 45 2.13 -3.98 -9.04
CA LEU A 45 0.69 -4.07 -8.83
C LEU A 45 -0.03 -3.60 -10.08
N GLN A 46 -0.90 -4.45 -10.63
CA GLN A 46 -1.65 -4.16 -11.85
C GLN A 46 -3.14 -4.35 -11.60
N PHE A 47 -3.89 -3.28 -11.73
CA PHE A 47 -5.34 -3.31 -11.69
C PHE A 47 -5.89 -3.32 -13.11
N LYS A 48 -6.80 -4.24 -13.40
CA LYS A 48 -7.52 -4.31 -14.68
C LYS A 48 -9.00 -4.12 -14.37
N ARG A 49 -9.66 -3.24 -15.10
CA ARG A 49 -11.13 -3.17 -15.15
C ARG A 49 -11.54 -3.75 -16.48
N CYS A 50 -12.37 -4.78 -16.47
CA CYS A 50 -12.91 -5.38 -17.67
C CYS A 50 -14.42 -5.17 -17.74
N CYS A 51 -14.95 -4.97 -18.95
CA CYS A 51 -16.38 -5.03 -19.22
C CYS A 51 -16.76 -6.50 -19.34
N GLN A 52 -17.48 -7.04 -18.37
CA GLN A 52 -18.12 -8.33 -18.54
C GLN A 52 -19.46 -8.10 -19.24
N ARG A 53 -19.72 -8.82 -20.33
CA ARG A 53 -20.92 -8.64 -21.16
C ARG A 53 -22.23 -8.90 -20.40
N PHE A 54 -22.21 -9.46 -19.18
CA PHE A 54 -23.42 -9.69 -18.36
C PHE A 54 -23.27 -9.58 -16.82
N THR A 55 -22.13 -9.19 -16.26
CA THR A 55 -21.99 -9.00 -14.79
C THR A 55 -20.99 -7.88 -14.45
N LYS A 56 -21.41 -6.87 -13.69
CA LYS A 56 -20.51 -5.85 -13.13
C LYS A 56 -19.65 -6.48 -12.02
N ILE A 57 -18.63 -7.28 -12.36
CA ILE A 57 -17.64 -7.75 -11.39
C ILE A 57 -16.29 -7.09 -11.72
N ASN A 58 -15.87 -6.18 -10.85
CA ASN A 58 -14.53 -5.56 -10.88
C ASN A 58 -13.47 -6.63 -10.55
N THR A 59 -13.05 -7.42 -11.53
CA THR A 59 -12.01 -8.44 -11.32
C THR A 59 -10.63 -7.80 -11.32
N THR A 60 -10.08 -7.56 -10.13
CA THR A 60 -8.69 -7.14 -9.95
C THR A 60 -7.76 -8.33 -10.15
N LEU A 61 -6.97 -8.34 -11.23
CA LEU A 61 -5.94 -9.35 -11.49
C LEU A 61 -4.55 -8.85 -11.07
N VAL A 62 -4.13 -9.14 -9.85
CA VAL A 62 -2.75 -8.90 -9.40
C VAL A 62 -1.86 -10.03 -9.91
N LEU A 63 -0.90 -9.70 -10.77
CA LEU A 63 0.09 -10.66 -11.28
C LEU A 63 1.45 -10.34 -10.65
N TRP A 64 1.97 -11.28 -9.86
CA TRP A 64 3.36 -11.28 -9.38
C TRP A 64 4.24 -11.99 -10.41
N TRP A 65 5.30 -11.34 -10.87
CA TRP A 65 6.33 -11.98 -11.70
C TRP A 65 7.69 -11.74 -11.06
N GLY A 66 8.35 -12.81 -10.60
CA GLY A 66 9.81 -12.85 -10.51
C GLY A 66 10.39 -13.04 -11.91
N LEU A 67 11.48 -12.35 -12.22
CA LEU A 67 12.18 -12.50 -13.50
C LEU A 67 12.81 -13.90 -13.58
N GLY A 68 12.26 -14.76 -14.44
CA GLY A 68 13.00 -15.89 -15.01
C GLY A 68 12.31 -17.25 -14.92
N THR A 69 11.66 -17.67 -16.01
CA THR A 69 11.60 -19.08 -16.43
C THR A 69 11.55 -19.15 -17.95
N ARG A 70 12.56 -19.81 -18.54
CA ARG A 70 12.63 -20.22 -19.95
C ARG A 70 11.81 -21.51 -20.17
N GLY A 71 11.07 -21.58 -21.28
CA GLY A 71 10.91 -22.82 -22.07
C GLY A 71 9.57 -23.58 -22.01
N MET A 72 8.82 -23.55 -23.14
CA MET A 72 7.83 -24.51 -23.73
C MET A 72 6.52 -23.80 -24.15
N ALA A 73 5.84 -24.09 -25.26
CA ALA A 73 6.16 -24.63 -26.58
C ALA A 73 4.89 -24.36 -27.44
N SER A 74 5.00 -23.44 -28.42
CA SER A 74 4.13 -23.20 -29.59
C SER A 74 2.58 -23.24 -29.50
N ARG A 75 1.92 -24.29 -28.97
CA ARG A 75 0.44 -24.42 -28.90
C ARG A 75 -0.18 -23.58 -27.79
N THR A 76 0.44 -23.58 -26.60
CA THR A 76 0.08 -22.69 -25.49
C THR A 76 0.19 -21.22 -25.89
N LYS A 77 1.06 -20.91 -26.87
CA LYS A 77 1.25 -19.55 -27.37
C LYS A 77 0.03 -19.10 -28.17
N LEU A 78 -0.57 -19.94 -29.01
CA LEU A 78 -1.72 -19.54 -29.82
C LEU A 78 -2.97 -19.32 -28.94
N GLU A 79 -3.32 -20.28 -28.09
CA GLU A 79 -4.42 -20.12 -27.13
C GLU A 79 -4.20 -18.93 -26.19
N PHE A 80 -2.97 -18.73 -25.70
CA PHE A 80 -2.64 -17.57 -24.89
C PHE A 80 -2.73 -16.25 -25.67
N LEU A 81 -2.35 -16.24 -26.95
CA LEU A 81 -2.47 -15.07 -27.83
C LEU A 81 -3.94 -14.75 -28.12
N GLU A 82 -4.76 -15.76 -28.39
CA GLU A 82 -6.22 -15.63 -28.56
C GLU A 82 -6.89 -15.15 -27.28
N PHE A 83 -6.59 -15.76 -26.14
CA PHE A 83 -7.04 -15.29 -24.83
C PHE A 83 -6.59 -13.85 -24.57
N ARG A 84 -5.33 -13.52 -24.87
CA ARG A 84 -4.80 -12.16 -24.71
C ARG A 84 -5.54 -11.16 -25.59
N LYS A 85 -5.89 -11.55 -26.83
CA LYS A 85 -6.67 -10.75 -27.79
C LYS A 85 -8.10 -10.56 -27.30
N ALA A 86 -8.83 -11.65 -27.02
CA ALA A 86 -10.19 -11.60 -26.49
C ALA A 86 -10.30 -10.81 -25.17
N ARG A 87 -9.33 -10.97 -24.27
CA ARG A 87 -9.24 -10.17 -23.03
C ARG A 87 -8.96 -8.70 -23.32
N SER A 88 -8.19 -8.39 -24.37
CA SER A 88 -7.92 -6.99 -24.76
C SER A 88 -9.21 -6.29 -25.14
N ASP A 89 -10.10 -6.98 -25.86
CA ASP A 89 -11.40 -6.45 -26.29
C ASP A 89 -12.33 -6.16 -25.10
N MET A 90 -12.14 -6.86 -23.98
CA MET A 90 -12.90 -6.66 -22.74
C MET A 90 -12.25 -5.66 -21.77
N LEU A 91 -11.00 -5.23 -21.98
CA LEU A 91 -10.26 -4.42 -21.03
C LEU A 91 -10.62 -2.93 -21.15
N LEU A 92 -11.33 -2.39 -20.14
CA LEU A 92 -11.72 -0.98 -20.09
C LEU A 92 -10.57 -0.08 -19.62
N SER A 93 -9.84 -0.49 -18.58
CA SER A 93 -8.68 0.27 -18.11
C SER A 93 -7.68 -0.61 -17.39
N ARG A 94 -6.43 -0.16 -17.42
CA ARG A 94 -5.31 -0.79 -16.71
C ARG A 94 -4.52 0.28 -15.94
N LYS A 95 -4.34 0.08 -14.64
CA LYS A 95 -3.44 0.88 -13.81
C LYS A 95 -2.28 0.01 -13.36
N ASN A 96 -1.05 0.48 -13.53
CA ASN A 96 0.16 -0.18 -13.07
C ASN A 96 0.84 0.70 -12.03
N GLN A 97 1.34 0.09 -10.97
CA GLN A 97 2.19 0.72 -9.98
C GLN A 97 3.39 -0.18 -9.72
N LEU A 98 4.56 0.44 -9.57
CA LEU A 98 5.76 -0.25 -9.10
C LEU A 98 5.98 0.12 -7.65
N LEU A 99 6.17 -0.90 -6.83
CA LEU A 99 6.14 -0.82 -5.40
C LEU A 99 7.45 -1.35 -4.81
N LEU A 100 7.81 -0.80 -3.67
CA LEU A 100 8.83 -1.33 -2.77
C LEU A 100 8.15 -1.90 -1.53
N GLU A 101 8.75 -2.91 -0.94
CA GLU A 101 8.26 -3.53 0.28
C GLU A 101 8.81 -2.83 1.53
N PHE A 102 7.98 -2.74 2.57
CA PHE A 102 8.39 -2.23 3.87
C PHE A 102 9.36 -3.19 4.56
N SER A 103 10.40 -2.65 5.20
CA SER A 103 11.42 -3.42 5.92
C SER A 103 10.90 -4.20 7.11
N PHE A 104 9.81 -3.74 7.72
CA PHE A 104 9.20 -4.33 8.91
C PHE A 104 8.09 -5.35 8.58
N TRP A 105 7.84 -5.65 7.32
CA TRP A 105 6.85 -6.66 6.91
C TRP A 105 7.49 -8.03 6.66
N ASN A 106 6.71 -9.08 6.89
CA ASN A 106 7.11 -10.45 6.57
C ASN A 106 7.23 -10.65 5.05
N GLU A 107 8.15 -11.50 4.63
CA GLU A 107 8.25 -11.94 3.24
C GLU A 107 6.98 -12.71 2.84
N PRO A 108 6.44 -12.48 1.63
CA PRO A 108 5.28 -13.20 1.15
C PRO A 108 5.65 -14.65 0.83
N VAL A 109 5.27 -15.57 1.73
CA VAL A 109 5.44 -17.02 1.55
C VAL A 109 4.18 -17.69 1.00
N PRO A 110 4.30 -18.81 0.26
CA PRO A 110 3.16 -19.66 -0.11
C PRO A 110 2.38 -20.11 1.12
N ARG A 111 1.06 -20.25 0.99
CA ARG A 111 0.13 -20.54 2.09
C ARG A 111 -0.79 -21.67 1.71
N SER A 112 -0.97 -22.61 2.62
CA SER A 112 -1.87 -23.75 2.41
C SER A 112 -3.33 -23.32 2.32
N GLY A 113 -4.06 -23.96 1.41
CA GLY A 113 -5.53 -23.97 1.36
C GLY A 113 -6.14 -22.89 0.47
N PRO A 114 -7.48 -22.92 0.29
CA PRO A 114 -8.18 -21.82 -0.34
C PRO A 114 -8.21 -20.63 0.63
N ASN A 115 -7.39 -19.61 0.36
CA ASN A 115 -7.42 -18.34 1.09
C ASN A 115 -8.12 -17.26 0.27
N ILE A 116 -8.85 -16.38 0.93
CA ILE A 116 -9.27 -15.09 0.38
C ILE A 116 -8.25 -14.01 0.76
N TYR A 117 -8.04 -13.05 -0.14
CA TYR A 117 -7.08 -11.99 0.06
C TYR A 117 -7.78 -10.64 0.15
N GLU A 118 -7.40 -9.83 1.13
CA GLU A 118 -7.81 -8.44 1.22
C GLU A 118 -6.62 -7.54 0.85
N LEU A 119 -6.76 -6.77 -0.22
CA LEU A 119 -5.83 -5.69 -0.54
C LEU A 119 -6.40 -4.37 -0.03
N ARG A 120 -5.73 -3.79 0.97
CA ARG A 120 -6.05 -2.46 1.49
C ARG A 120 -5.06 -1.46 0.91
N SER A 121 -5.58 -0.42 0.28
CA SER A 121 -4.79 0.61 -0.40
C SER A 121 -5.13 1.96 0.22
N TYR A 122 -4.13 2.66 0.74
CA TYR A 122 -4.33 3.97 1.36
C TYR A 122 -3.53 5.04 0.63
N GLN A 123 -4.21 6.14 0.31
CA GLN A 123 -3.57 7.36 -0.16
C GLN A 123 -3.18 8.18 1.06
N LEU A 124 -1.89 8.31 1.33
CA LEU A 124 -1.38 9.14 2.41
C LEU A 124 -1.27 10.60 1.97
N ARG A 125 -1.35 11.50 2.95
CA ARG A 125 -1.03 12.92 2.76
C ARG A 125 0.43 13.05 2.29
N PRO A 126 0.72 13.96 1.35
CA PRO A 126 2.10 14.22 0.94
C PRO A 126 2.99 14.56 2.14
N GLY A 127 4.15 13.91 2.22
CA GLY A 127 5.12 14.10 3.31
C GLY A 127 4.94 13.21 4.54
N THR A 128 3.81 12.51 4.71
CA THR A 128 3.54 11.73 5.94
C THR A 128 3.94 10.24 5.85
N MET A 129 4.46 9.78 4.70
CA MET A 129 4.81 8.37 4.47
C MET A 129 5.75 7.79 5.53
N ILE A 130 6.80 8.52 5.90
CA ILE A 130 7.77 8.05 6.91
C ILE A 130 7.13 7.99 8.30
N GLU A 131 6.40 9.04 8.67
CA GLU A 131 5.68 9.09 9.94
C GLU A 131 4.71 7.93 10.07
N TRP A 132 3.88 7.73 9.05
CA TRP A 132 2.93 6.63 8.98
C TRP A 132 3.64 5.27 9.05
N GLY A 133 4.75 5.11 8.33
CA GLY A 133 5.57 3.89 8.34
C GLY A 133 6.15 3.56 9.72
N ASN A 134 6.59 4.58 10.47
CA ASN A 134 7.11 4.41 11.84
C ASN A 134 6.03 3.93 12.82
N TYR A 135 4.80 4.41 12.69
CA TYR A 135 3.67 3.88 13.46
C TYR A 135 3.36 2.44 13.05
N TRP A 136 3.32 2.14 11.75
CA TRP A 136 3.01 0.79 11.26
C TRP A 136 4.06 -0.27 11.57
N ALA A 137 5.33 0.11 11.68
CA ALA A 137 6.40 -0.78 12.16
C ALA A 137 6.12 -1.33 13.57
N ARG A 138 5.36 -0.59 14.40
CA ARG A 138 4.86 -1.05 15.70
C ARG A 138 3.52 -1.77 15.56
N ALA A 139 2.61 -1.20 14.75
CA ALA A 139 1.24 -1.70 14.59
C ALA A 139 1.17 -3.11 14.01
N ILE A 140 2.10 -3.48 13.12
CA ILE A 140 2.09 -4.77 12.46
C ILE A 140 2.19 -5.94 13.45
N ARG A 141 2.85 -5.75 14.59
CA ARG A 141 3.00 -6.77 15.64
C ARG A 141 1.65 -7.23 16.20
N PHE A 142 0.67 -6.34 16.27
CA PHE A 142 -0.70 -6.66 16.72
C PHE A 142 -1.50 -7.45 15.68
N ARG A 143 -0.99 -7.58 14.46
CA ARG A 143 -1.67 -8.11 13.27
C ARG A 143 -0.89 -9.26 12.62
N GLN A 144 0.01 -9.89 13.37
CA GLN A 144 0.82 -11.02 12.91
C GLN A 144 0.43 -12.34 13.57
N ASP A 145 -0.22 -12.30 14.73
CA ASP A 145 -0.57 -13.51 15.51
C ASP A 145 -1.46 -14.49 14.76
N GLY A 146 -2.36 -14.00 13.89
CA GLY A 146 -3.24 -14.84 13.07
C GLY A 146 -2.59 -15.30 11.76
N ASN A 147 -1.29 -15.05 11.58
CA ASN A 147 -0.57 -15.19 10.33
C ASN A 147 -1.30 -14.48 9.17
N GLU A 148 -2.08 -13.43 9.40
CA GLU A 148 -2.88 -12.80 8.33
C GLU A 148 -2.05 -11.87 7.43
N ALA A 149 -0.90 -11.40 7.92
CA ALA A 149 -0.04 -10.44 7.22
C ALA A 149 0.74 -11.13 6.08
N VAL A 150 0.47 -10.76 4.82
CA VAL A 150 1.15 -11.33 3.65
C VAL A 150 2.28 -10.42 3.17
N GLY A 151 2.01 -9.12 3.02
CA GLY A 151 2.99 -8.16 2.50
C GLY A 151 2.52 -6.72 2.67
N GLY A 152 3.48 -5.83 2.87
CA GLY A 152 3.26 -4.39 2.99
C GLY A 152 4.16 -3.64 2.02
N PHE A 153 3.56 -2.75 1.23
CA PHE A 153 4.24 -2.10 0.12
C PHE A 153 3.94 -0.61 0.07
N PHE A 154 4.83 0.17 -0.53
CA PHE A 154 4.61 1.57 -0.86
C PHE A 154 5.00 1.86 -2.31
N SER A 155 4.32 2.84 -2.91
CA SER A 155 4.50 3.18 -4.31
C SER A 155 5.79 3.94 -4.56
N GLN A 156 6.61 3.42 -5.48
CA GLN A 156 7.80 4.06 -6.01
C GLN A 156 7.52 4.75 -7.35
N ILE A 157 6.75 4.12 -8.24
CA ILE A 157 6.38 4.67 -9.55
C ILE A 157 4.88 4.45 -9.80
N GLY A 158 4.20 5.50 -10.26
CA GLY A 158 2.75 5.54 -10.48
C GLY A 158 2.11 6.59 -9.56
N GLN A 159 1.00 6.24 -8.92
CA GLN A 159 0.37 7.12 -7.93
C GLN A 159 1.22 7.14 -6.65
N LEU A 160 1.79 8.30 -6.32
CA LEU A 160 2.70 8.49 -5.18
C LEU A 160 1.94 8.59 -3.85
N TYR A 161 2.68 8.45 -2.75
CA TYR A 161 2.15 8.43 -1.38
C TYR A 161 1.08 7.36 -1.14
N MET A 162 1.07 6.31 -1.97
CA MET A 162 0.20 5.15 -1.83
C MET A 162 0.90 4.04 -1.06
N VAL A 163 0.19 3.47 -0.09
CA VAL A 163 0.59 2.25 0.63
C VAL A 163 -0.41 1.14 0.39
N HIS A 164 0.08 -0.09 0.33
CA HIS A 164 -0.71 -1.28 0.08
C HIS A 164 -0.39 -2.34 1.12
N HIS A 165 -1.43 -2.88 1.75
CA HIS A 165 -1.33 -4.04 2.62
C HIS A 165 -2.09 -5.21 2.01
N LEU A 166 -1.42 -6.34 1.90
CA LEU A 166 -2.02 -7.60 1.49
C LEU A 166 -2.21 -8.48 2.73
N TRP A 167 -3.45 -8.91 2.94
CA TRP A 167 -3.84 -9.79 4.03
C TRP A 167 -4.45 -11.08 3.46
N ALA A 168 -4.22 -12.21 4.12
CA ALA A 168 -4.82 -13.50 3.78
C ALA A 168 -5.70 -13.98 4.94
N TYR A 169 -6.88 -14.48 4.60
CA TYR A 169 -7.83 -15.06 5.54
C TYR A 169 -8.41 -16.34 4.94
N ARG A 170 -8.86 -17.26 5.79
CA ARG A 170 -9.59 -18.46 5.35
C ARG A 170 -10.93 -18.08 4.71
N ASP A 171 -11.67 -17.18 5.34
CA ASP A 171 -13.01 -16.74 4.95
C ASP A 171 -13.33 -15.35 5.53
N LEU A 172 -14.49 -14.79 5.16
CA LEU A 172 -14.90 -13.45 5.59
C LEU A 172 -15.23 -13.37 7.10
N GLN A 173 -15.67 -14.48 7.70
CA GLN A 173 -15.97 -14.52 9.14
C GLN A 173 -14.67 -14.44 9.94
N THR A 174 -13.70 -15.29 9.60
CA THR A 174 -12.36 -15.31 10.20
C THR A 174 -11.68 -13.94 10.04
N ARG A 175 -11.90 -13.26 8.91
CA ARG A 175 -11.44 -11.87 8.71
C ARG A 175 -12.06 -10.92 9.74
N GLU A 176 -13.36 -10.99 9.96
CA GLU A 176 -14.06 -10.14 10.94
C GLU A 176 -13.55 -10.41 12.35
N ASP A 177 -13.48 -11.68 12.74
CA ASP A 177 -13.05 -12.11 14.08
C ASP A 177 -11.62 -11.62 14.39
N ILE A 178 -10.67 -11.83 13.47
CA ILE A 178 -9.27 -11.37 13.63
C ILE A 178 -9.19 -9.84 13.69
N ARG A 179 -9.99 -9.13 12.90
CA ARG A 179 -10.01 -7.66 12.91
C ARG A 179 -10.58 -7.10 14.22
N ASN A 180 -11.61 -7.74 14.77
CA ASN A 180 -12.22 -7.34 16.03
C ASN A 180 -11.30 -7.69 17.21
N ALA A 181 -10.65 -8.85 17.18
CA ALA A 181 -9.67 -9.26 18.19
C ALA A 181 -8.51 -8.26 18.34
N ALA A 182 -8.09 -7.59 17.26
CA ALA A 182 -7.03 -6.57 17.31
C ALA A 182 -7.38 -5.38 18.22
N TRP A 183 -8.67 -5.01 18.32
CA TRP A 183 -9.11 -3.90 19.18
C TRP A 183 -9.03 -4.20 20.68
N HIS A 184 -8.93 -5.47 21.05
CA HIS A 184 -8.75 -5.86 22.45
C HIS A 184 -7.26 -5.87 22.88
N LYS A 185 -6.33 -5.59 21.95
CA LYS A 185 -4.90 -5.53 22.25
C LYS A 185 -4.51 -4.11 22.65
N HIS A 186 -4.00 -3.96 23.87
CA HIS A 186 -3.58 -2.68 24.43
C HIS A 186 -2.57 -1.94 23.53
N GLY A 187 -2.85 -0.68 23.21
CA GLY A 187 -2.01 0.18 22.37
C GLY A 187 -2.34 0.14 20.88
N TRP A 188 -3.25 -0.74 20.43
CA TRP A 188 -3.73 -0.72 19.04
C TRP A 188 -4.52 0.56 18.75
N GLU A 189 -5.37 0.97 19.69
CA GLU A 189 -6.21 2.18 19.63
C GLU A 189 -5.38 3.46 19.46
N GLU A 190 -4.25 3.57 20.15
CA GLU A 190 -3.34 4.71 20.06
C GLU A 190 -2.70 4.79 18.67
N LEU A 191 -2.26 3.64 18.13
CA LEU A 191 -1.67 3.58 16.79
C LEU A 191 -2.70 3.92 15.70
N VAL A 192 -3.95 3.49 15.87
CA VAL A 192 -5.05 3.89 14.97
C VAL A 192 -5.29 5.39 15.06
N TYR A 193 -5.35 5.96 16.26
CA TYR A 193 -5.56 7.39 16.49
C TYR A 193 -4.52 8.25 15.75
N TYR A 194 -3.24 7.89 15.80
CA TYR A 194 -2.18 8.64 15.12
C TYR A 194 -2.07 8.38 13.63
N THR A 195 -2.44 7.19 13.13
CA THR A 195 -2.28 6.84 11.71
C THR A 195 -3.43 7.28 10.83
N VAL A 196 -4.67 7.26 11.33
CA VAL A 196 -5.87 7.61 10.54
C VAL A 196 -5.83 9.04 9.98
N PRO A 197 -5.44 10.09 10.73
CA PRO A 197 -5.37 11.46 10.21
C PRO A 197 -4.37 11.65 9.06
N LEU A 198 -3.37 10.79 8.95
CA LEU A 198 -2.33 10.84 7.90
C LEU A 198 -2.85 10.32 6.55
N ILE A 199 -4.03 9.70 6.52
CA ILE A 199 -4.63 9.07 5.35
C ILE A 199 -5.69 10.01 4.74
N GLN A 200 -5.68 10.15 3.42
CA GLN A 200 -6.67 10.91 2.65
C GLN A 200 -7.80 10.01 2.16
N GLU A 201 -7.46 8.86 1.58
CA GLU A 201 -8.43 7.90 1.04
C GLU A 201 -8.05 6.48 1.44
N MET A 202 -9.07 5.64 1.67
CA MET A 202 -8.90 4.22 1.94
C MET A 202 -9.76 3.40 0.99
N GLU A 203 -9.18 2.37 0.40
CA GLU A 203 -9.88 1.39 -0.40
C GLU A 203 -9.54 -0.02 0.07
N SER A 204 -10.55 -0.90 0.15
CA SER A 204 -10.36 -2.33 0.41
C SER A 204 -10.97 -3.14 -0.72
N ARG A 205 -10.26 -4.19 -1.15
CA ARG A 205 -10.72 -5.13 -2.17
C ARG A 205 -10.52 -6.55 -1.71
N ILE A 206 -11.59 -7.35 -1.72
CA ILE A 206 -11.52 -8.80 -1.53
C ILE A 206 -11.22 -9.46 -2.87
N MET A 207 -10.27 -10.38 -2.86
CA MET A 207 -9.74 -11.06 -4.05
C MET A 207 -9.68 -12.56 -3.80
N ILE A 208 -9.98 -13.32 -4.84
CA ILE A 208 -9.82 -14.76 -4.87
C ILE A 208 -8.61 -15.06 -5.76
N PRO A 209 -7.60 -15.80 -5.30
CA PRO A 209 -6.44 -16.11 -6.12
C PRO A 209 -6.82 -17.02 -7.29
N LEU A 210 -6.08 -16.90 -8.38
CA LEU A 210 -6.13 -17.91 -9.43
C LEU A 210 -5.40 -19.17 -8.97
N LYS A 211 -5.79 -20.33 -9.53
CA LYS A 211 -5.19 -21.64 -9.24
C LYS A 211 -3.68 -21.70 -9.48
N THR A 212 -3.15 -20.84 -10.36
CA THR A 212 -1.72 -20.75 -10.69
C THR A 212 -0.98 -19.71 -9.84
N SER A 213 -1.64 -19.12 -8.85
CA SER A 213 -1.02 -18.13 -7.97
C SER A 213 -0.01 -18.82 -7.06
N PRO A 214 1.24 -18.33 -6.95
CA PRO A 214 2.25 -18.92 -6.07
C PRO A 214 1.94 -18.73 -4.57
N LEU A 215 0.91 -17.94 -4.25
CA LEU A 215 0.45 -17.73 -2.88
C LEU A 215 -0.63 -18.74 -2.44
N GLN A 216 -0.86 -19.82 -3.19
CA GLN A 216 -1.74 -20.95 -2.84
C GLN A 216 -0.97 -22.26 -2.82
#